data_AF-A0A261FX72-F1
#
_entry.id   AF-A0A261FX72-F1
#
_cell.length_a   1.000
_cell.length_b   1.000
_cell.length_c   1.000
_cell.angle_alpha   90.00
_cell.angle_beta   90.00
_cell.angle_gamma   90.00
#
_symmetry.space_group_name_H-M   'P 1'
#
loop_
_entity.id
_entity.type
_entity.pdbx_description
1 polymer ?
#
loop_
_entity_poly.entity_id
_entity_poly.type
_entity_poly.pdbx_seq_one_letter_code
_entity_poly.pdbx_strand_id
1 'polypeptide(L)'
;MLYSEKYSVQQFAGSFGVTLTDDGNHTYTEDSEKMQQLKADNKMPAFADRLAGWIPDEVTIKGDYDAEDIQEVNKAFEEQRSHFDPVKDYMPDYVRPDATDSTTISNNNTQIMNTAIQATGKWMTKGGIDEEWDAYVKQLENLGLNDNVKLWQKWYDTYTK
;
A
#
# COMPACT_ATOMS: atom_id res chain seq x y z
N MET A 1 -8.22 1.50 -31.14
CA MET A 1 -7.36 2.55 -30.52
C MET A 1 -6.77 1.97 -29.25
N LEU A 2 -5.60 2.46 -28.79
CA LEU A 2 -4.92 1.94 -27.59
C LEU A 2 -5.81 1.96 -26.34
N TYR A 3 -6.78 2.89 -26.28
CA TYR A 3 -7.68 3.07 -25.14
C TYR A 3 -9.12 2.57 -25.40
N SER A 4 -9.33 1.68 -26.37
CA SER A 4 -10.65 1.06 -26.52
C SER A 4 -10.89 0.07 -25.39
N GLU A 5 -12.13 -0.04 -24.92
CA GLU A 5 -12.60 -1.01 -23.92
C GLU A 5 -11.96 -2.40 -24.07
N LYS A 6 -12.14 -3.05 -25.23
CA LYS A 6 -11.58 -4.39 -25.50
C LYS A 6 -10.06 -4.48 -25.37
N TYR A 7 -9.35 -3.38 -25.59
CA TYR A 7 -7.89 -3.34 -25.48
C TYR A 7 -7.46 -3.08 -24.03
N SER A 8 -8.16 -2.19 -23.31
CA SER A 8 -7.97 -2.00 -21.87
C SER A 8 -8.24 -3.29 -21.10
N VAL A 9 -9.36 -3.95 -21.41
CA VAL A 9 -9.79 -5.21 -20.80
C VAL A 9 -8.75 -6.31 -21.02
N GLN A 10 -8.22 -6.45 -22.24
CA GLN A 10 -7.17 -7.44 -22.48
C GLN A 10 -5.83 -7.12 -21.82
N GLN A 11 -5.49 -5.84 -21.68
CA GLN A 11 -4.31 -5.45 -20.91
C GLN A 11 -4.50 -5.73 -19.42
N PHE A 12 -5.71 -5.56 -18.88
CA PHE A 12 -6.02 -5.76 -17.47
C PHE A 12 -6.13 -7.24 -17.09
N ALA A 13 -6.97 -8.00 -17.79
CA ALA A 13 -7.36 -9.38 -17.45
C ALA A 13 -6.80 -10.45 -18.43
N GLY A 14 -5.99 -10.04 -19.40
CA GLY A 14 -5.27 -10.94 -20.31
C GLY A 14 -5.98 -11.18 -21.64
N SER A 15 -5.44 -12.08 -22.46
CA SER A 15 -5.80 -12.15 -23.88
C SER A 15 -7.09 -12.93 -24.16
N PHE A 16 -7.90 -12.43 -25.09
CA PHE A 16 -9.09 -13.17 -25.55
C PHE A 16 -8.72 -14.53 -26.13
N GLY A 17 -9.47 -15.56 -25.76
CA GLY A 17 -9.24 -16.94 -26.17
C GLY A 17 -8.05 -17.62 -25.47
N VAL A 18 -7.39 -16.95 -24.52
CA VAL A 18 -6.35 -17.55 -23.67
C VAL A 18 -6.78 -17.57 -22.22
N THR A 19 -7.02 -16.39 -21.64
CA THR A 19 -7.45 -16.23 -20.23
C THR A 19 -8.76 -15.48 -20.12
N LEU A 20 -9.32 -15.01 -21.24
CA LEU A 20 -10.47 -14.13 -21.25
C LEU A 20 -11.44 -14.46 -22.38
N THR A 21 -12.73 -14.33 -22.12
CA THR A 21 -13.81 -14.44 -23.11
C THR A 21 -14.60 -13.13 -23.16
N ASP A 22 -14.99 -12.71 -24.36
CA ASP A 22 -15.90 -11.57 -24.61
C ASP A 22 -17.33 -12.10 -24.70
N ASP A 23 -18.14 -11.82 -23.68
CA ASP A 23 -19.53 -12.26 -23.60
C ASP A 23 -20.50 -11.27 -24.30
N GLY A 24 -19.98 -10.16 -24.82
CA GLY A 24 -20.76 -9.05 -25.33
C GLY A 24 -21.37 -8.16 -24.23
N ASN A 25 -22.01 -7.07 -24.64
CA ASN A 25 -22.65 -6.09 -23.73
C ASN A 25 -21.73 -5.65 -22.57
N HIS A 26 -20.49 -5.27 -22.88
CA HIS A 26 -19.48 -4.84 -21.91
C HIS A 26 -19.12 -5.89 -20.84
N THR A 27 -19.46 -7.16 -21.08
CA THR A 27 -19.22 -8.26 -20.14
C THR A 27 -18.13 -9.18 -20.64
N TYR A 28 -17.23 -9.56 -19.75
CA TYR A 28 -16.12 -10.47 -20.01
C TYR A 28 -16.07 -11.54 -18.91
N THR A 29 -15.57 -12.72 -19.25
CA THR A 29 -15.34 -13.79 -18.28
C THR A 29 -13.87 -14.21 -18.32
N GLU A 30 -13.19 -14.08 -17.19
CA GLU A 30 -11.84 -14.57 -16.98
C GLU A 30 -11.86 -16.08 -16.67
N ASP A 31 -10.92 -16.81 -17.27
CA ASP A 31 -10.63 -18.20 -16.92
C ASP A 31 -9.63 -18.19 -15.75
N SER A 32 -10.17 -18.17 -14.53
CA SER A 32 -9.38 -18.08 -13.29
C SER A 32 -8.42 -19.26 -13.13
N GLU A 33 -8.82 -20.47 -13.50
CA GLU A 33 -7.95 -21.66 -13.43
C GLU A 33 -6.77 -21.51 -14.38
N LYS A 34 -7.01 -21.04 -15.61
CA LYS A 34 -5.95 -20.82 -16.58
C LYS A 34 -5.02 -19.69 -16.16
N MET A 35 -5.57 -18.60 -15.61
CA MET A 35 -4.78 -17.50 -15.07
C MET A 35 -3.85 -17.95 -13.95
N GLN A 36 -4.36 -18.70 -12.96
CA GLN A 36 -3.57 -19.25 -11.87
C GLN A 36 -2.47 -20.19 -12.37
N GLN A 37 -2.80 -21.08 -13.32
CA GLN A 37 -1.81 -21.96 -13.94
C GLN A 37 -0.67 -21.16 -14.60
N LEU A 38 -0.99 -20.14 -15.38
CA LEU A 38 0.02 -19.32 -16.06
C LEU A 38 0.91 -18.57 -15.06
N LYS A 39 0.34 -18.01 -13.99
CA LYS A 39 1.13 -17.37 -12.92
C LYS A 39 2.03 -18.37 -12.19
N ALA A 40 1.54 -19.57 -11.89
CA ALA A 40 2.35 -20.64 -11.30
C ALA A 40 3.54 -21.07 -12.18
N ASP A 41 3.36 -20.99 -13.51
CA ASP A 41 4.41 -21.21 -14.50
C ASP A 41 5.31 -19.97 -14.74
N ASN A 42 5.29 -18.99 -13.83
CA ASN A 42 6.05 -17.75 -13.86
C ASN A 42 5.80 -16.92 -15.14
N LYS A 43 4.56 -16.94 -15.65
CA LYS A 43 4.09 -16.08 -16.74
C LYS A 43 3.36 -14.87 -16.18
N MET A 44 3.26 -13.83 -17.02
CA MET A 44 2.49 -12.63 -16.75
C MET A 44 1.41 -12.49 -17.84
N PRO A 45 0.24 -13.11 -17.66
CA PRO A 45 -0.80 -13.19 -18.70
C PRO A 45 -1.50 -11.85 -18.98
N ALA A 46 -1.37 -10.87 -18.08
CA ALA A 46 -1.92 -9.54 -18.20
C ALA A 46 -1.00 -8.48 -17.56
N PHE A 47 -1.17 -7.20 -17.91
CA PHE A 47 -0.50 -6.08 -17.26
C PHE A 47 -1.18 -5.65 -15.95
N ALA A 48 -2.43 -6.06 -15.70
CA ALA A 48 -3.20 -5.73 -14.51
C ALA A 48 -3.18 -4.21 -14.25
N ASP A 49 -2.77 -3.78 -13.06
CA ASP A 49 -2.63 -2.39 -12.61
C ASP A 49 -1.66 -1.54 -13.45
N ARG A 50 -0.90 -2.14 -14.38
CA ARG A 50 0.07 -1.49 -15.28
C ARG A 50 -0.48 -1.26 -16.70
N LEU A 51 -1.77 -1.45 -16.94
CA LEU A 51 -2.37 -1.23 -18.25
C LEU A 51 -2.18 0.22 -18.74
N ALA A 52 -2.01 0.39 -20.05
CA ALA A 52 -2.07 1.70 -20.68
C ALA A 52 -3.52 2.02 -21.06
N GLY A 53 -4.36 2.34 -20.07
CA GLY A 53 -5.78 2.67 -20.27
C GLY A 53 -6.58 2.69 -18.97
N TRP A 54 -7.90 2.60 -19.10
CA TRP A 54 -8.83 2.42 -17.98
C TRP A 54 -9.86 1.35 -18.33
N ILE A 55 -10.44 0.72 -17.31
CA ILE A 55 -11.63 -0.11 -17.45
C ILE A 55 -12.86 0.80 -17.33
N PRO A 56 -13.68 0.96 -18.38
CA PRO A 56 -14.89 1.77 -18.31
C PRO A 56 -15.86 1.27 -17.22
N ASP A 57 -16.61 2.19 -16.60
CA ASP A 57 -17.52 1.87 -15.49
C ASP A 57 -18.61 0.87 -15.88
N GLU A 58 -19.00 0.84 -17.15
CA GLU A 58 -19.97 -0.11 -17.71
C GLU A 58 -19.44 -1.54 -17.87
N VAL A 59 -18.12 -1.76 -17.75
CA VAL A 59 -17.51 -3.08 -17.93
C VAL A 59 -17.71 -3.97 -16.71
N THR A 60 -18.12 -5.20 -16.95
CA THR A 60 -18.14 -6.27 -15.95
C THR A 60 -17.17 -7.37 -16.33
N ILE A 61 -16.25 -7.72 -15.44
CA ILE A 61 -15.35 -8.88 -15.59
C ILE A 61 -15.74 -9.91 -14.53
N LYS A 62 -16.18 -11.09 -14.96
CA LYS A 62 -16.54 -12.22 -14.10
C LYS A 62 -15.33 -13.12 -13.90
N GLY A 63 -15.20 -13.73 -12.73
CA GLY A 63 -14.11 -14.66 -12.44
C GLY A 63 -12.75 -13.98 -12.27
N ASP A 64 -12.72 -12.68 -12.01
CA ASP A 64 -11.51 -11.95 -11.61
C ASP A 64 -11.06 -12.46 -10.23
N TYR A 65 -10.24 -13.52 -10.22
CA TYR A 65 -9.83 -14.16 -8.98
C TYR A 65 -8.91 -13.24 -8.16
N ASP A 66 -8.15 -12.34 -8.81
CA ASP A 66 -7.32 -11.37 -8.09
C ASP A 66 -8.23 -10.44 -7.27
N ALA A 67 -9.36 -9.98 -7.84
CA ALA A 67 -10.34 -9.18 -7.11
C ALA A 67 -11.07 -9.97 -6.01
N GLU A 68 -11.43 -11.23 -6.26
CA GLU A 68 -12.09 -12.10 -5.27
C GLU A 68 -11.17 -12.39 -4.08
N ASP A 69 -9.91 -12.73 -4.31
CA ASP A 69 -8.89 -12.96 -3.26
C ASP A 69 -8.68 -11.68 -2.43
N ILE A 70 -8.59 -10.52 -3.09
CA ILE A 70 -8.48 -9.22 -2.41
C ILE A 70 -9.73 -8.96 -1.55
N GLN A 71 -10.93 -9.25 -2.04
CA GLN A 71 -12.15 -9.11 -1.26
C GLN A 71 -12.17 -10.05 -0.06
N GLU A 72 -11.71 -11.28 -0.18
CA GLU A 72 -11.62 -12.22 0.94
C GLU A 72 -10.64 -11.73 2.02
N VAL A 73 -9.43 -11.32 1.62
CA VAL A 73 -8.46 -10.74 2.56
C VAL A 73 -9.02 -9.48 3.22
N ASN A 74 -9.74 -8.65 2.47
CA ASN A 74 -10.33 -7.41 2.97
C ASN A 74 -11.40 -7.65 4.04
N LYS A 75 -12.14 -8.77 4.00
CA LYS A 75 -13.17 -9.09 5.01
C LYS A 75 -12.60 -9.16 6.42
N ALA A 76 -11.38 -9.67 6.57
CA ALA A 76 -10.70 -9.73 7.87
C ALA A 76 -10.42 -8.35 8.49
N PHE A 77 -10.53 -7.27 7.70
CA PHE A 77 -10.26 -5.90 8.11
C PHE A 77 -11.50 -4.98 8.08
N GLU A 78 -12.71 -5.52 7.86
CA GLU A 78 -13.93 -4.71 7.75
C GLU A 78 -14.22 -3.90 9.02
N GLU A 79 -14.08 -4.53 10.19
CA GLU A 79 -14.26 -3.85 11.49
C GLU A 79 -13.26 -2.70 11.66
N GLN A 80 -11.98 -2.94 11.42
CA GLN A 80 -10.92 -1.94 11.53
C GLN A 80 -11.14 -0.80 10.53
N ARG A 81 -11.54 -1.11 9.29
CA ARG A 81 -11.87 -0.11 8.28
C ARG A 81 -13.09 0.73 8.66
N SER A 82 -14.07 0.17 9.37
CA SER A 82 -15.23 0.93 9.85
C SER A 82 -14.86 2.02 10.87
N HIS A 83 -13.68 1.88 11.51
CA HIS A 83 -13.14 2.86 12.46
C HIS A 83 -12.16 3.84 11.81
N PHE A 84 -11.83 3.69 10.53
CA PHE A 84 -10.88 4.53 9.82
C PHE A 84 -11.57 5.76 9.22
N ASP A 85 -11.16 6.95 9.64
CA ASP A 85 -11.50 8.22 9.00
C ASP A 85 -10.50 8.50 7.86
N PRO A 86 -10.92 8.45 6.57
CA PRO A 86 -10.04 8.62 5.42
C PRO A 86 -9.62 10.08 5.20
N VAL A 87 -9.79 10.95 6.18
CA VAL A 87 -9.24 12.31 6.23
C VAL A 87 -8.35 12.49 7.45
N LYS A 88 -8.74 11.92 8.60
CA LYS A 88 -8.05 12.16 9.88
C LYS A 88 -7.07 11.06 10.27
N ASP A 89 -7.26 9.81 9.85
CA ASP A 89 -6.45 8.71 10.40
C ASP A 89 -5.19 8.42 9.57
N TYR A 90 -4.82 9.31 8.65
CA TYR A 90 -3.57 9.20 7.90
C TYR A 90 -2.96 10.57 7.56
N MET A 91 -1.64 10.59 7.38
CA MET A 91 -0.94 11.74 6.80
C MET A 91 -1.03 11.67 5.27
N PRO A 92 -1.53 12.72 4.58
CA PRO A 92 -1.54 12.72 3.12
C PRO A 92 -0.12 12.59 2.55
N ASP A 93 0.02 11.80 1.49
CA ASP A 93 1.28 11.46 0.84
C ASP A 93 2.03 12.67 0.25
N TYR A 94 1.28 13.70 -0.13
CA TYR A 94 1.79 14.96 -0.63
C TYR A 94 2.28 15.93 0.45
N VAL A 95 2.12 15.62 1.75
CA VAL A 95 2.62 16.50 2.81
C VAL A 95 4.13 16.61 2.74
N ARG A 96 4.61 17.85 2.70
CA ARG A 96 6.03 18.20 2.70
C ARG A 96 6.27 19.30 3.73
N PRO A 97 7.04 19.03 4.80
CA PRO A 97 7.51 20.08 5.69
C PRO A 97 8.32 21.13 4.93
N ASP A 98 8.35 22.36 5.46
CA ASP A 98 9.25 23.39 4.94
C ASP A 98 10.73 23.01 5.10
N ALA A 99 11.62 23.79 4.49
CA ALA A 99 13.05 23.48 4.46
C ALA A 99 13.69 23.43 5.86
N THR A 100 13.23 24.27 6.78
CA THR A 100 13.76 24.34 8.15
C THR A 100 13.32 23.12 8.94
N ASP A 101 12.02 22.82 8.93
CA ASP A 101 11.46 21.67 9.64
C ASP A 101 11.99 20.36 9.04
N SER A 102 12.08 20.25 7.71
CA SER A 102 12.64 19.08 7.03
C SER A 102 14.08 18.80 7.46
N THR A 103 14.90 19.84 7.62
CA THR A 103 16.29 19.72 8.05
C THR A 103 16.37 19.19 9.48
N THR A 104 15.55 19.74 10.39
CA THR A 104 15.48 19.27 11.78
C THR A 104 15.02 17.82 11.85
N ILE A 105 13.93 17.48 11.16
CA ILE A 105 13.38 16.12 11.10
C ILE A 105 14.46 15.14 10.62
N SER A 106 15.16 15.46 9.53
CA SER A 106 16.18 14.60 8.93
C SER A 106 17.39 14.36 9.86
N ASN A 107 17.88 15.42 10.51
CA ASN A 107 19.01 15.32 11.44
C ASN A 107 18.68 14.46 12.67
N ASN A 108 17.52 14.67 13.27
CA ASN A 108 17.04 13.87 14.40
C ASN A 108 16.80 12.42 13.98
N ASN A 109 16.11 12.20 12.85
CA ASN A 109 15.80 10.86 12.34
C ASN A 109 17.06 10.03 12.08
N THR A 110 18.14 10.64 11.59
CA THR A 110 19.40 9.92 11.36
C THR A 110 19.91 9.29 12.65
N GLN A 111 19.89 10.03 13.76
CA GLN A 111 20.36 9.53 15.05
C GLN A 111 19.38 8.54 15.67
N ILE A 112 18.09 8.88 15.65
CA ILE A 112 17.00 8.02 16.15
C ILE A 112 17.03 6.64 15.46
N MET A 113 17.12 6.61 14.12
CA MET A 113 17.11 5.36 13.36
C MET A 113 18.35 4.51 13.64
N ASN A 114 19.53 5.12 13.78
CA ASN A 114 20.75 4.41 14.14
C ASN A 114 20.61 3.72 15.51
N THR A 115 19.99 4.39 16.49
CA THR A 115 19.72 3.81 17.81
C THR A 115 18.63 2.73 17.75
N ALA A 116 17.50 3.02 17.09
CA ALA A 116 16.35 2.13 17.01
C ALA A 116 16.66 0.80 16.31
N ILE A 117 17.39 0.84 15.19
CA ILE A 117 17.78 -0.36 14.45
C ILE A 117 18.68 -1.26 15.30
N GLN A 118 19.65 -0.69 16.03
CA GLN A 118 20.56 -1.46 16.88
C GLN A 118 19.84 -2.10 18.06
N ALA A 119 18.98 -1.34 18.76
CA ALA A 119 18.19 -1.85 19.88
C ALA A 119 17.24 -2.97 19.43
N THR A 120 16.51 -2.75 18.34
CA THR A 120 15.59 -3.74 17.76
C THR A 120 16.33 -5.01 17.37
N GLY A 121 17.47 -4.91 16.67
CA GLY A 121 18.26 -6.06 16.27
C GLY A 121 18.78 -6.87 17.47
N LYS A 122 19.18 -6.20 18.56
CA LYS A 122 19.55 -6.85 19.81
C LYS A 122 18.35 -7.57 20.44
N TRP A 123 17.22 -6.90 20.62
CA TRP A 123 16.07 -7.50 21.29
C TRP A 123 15.48 -8.68 20.53
N MET A 124 15.44 -8.62 19.20
CA MET A 124 15.00 -9.73 18.36
C MET A 124 15.91 -10.97 18.49
N THR A 125 17.21 -10.77 18.73
CA THR A 125 18.19 -11.88 18.73
C THR A 125 18.55 -12.37 20.13
N LYS A 126 18.46 -11.51 21.14
CA LYS A 126 18.98 -11.75 22.49
C LYS A 126 17.96 -11.45 23.60
N GLY A 127 16.79 -10.89 23.28
CA GLY A 127 15.84 -10.40 24.28
C GLY A 127 16.37 -9.19 25.06
N GLY A 128 15.76 -8.92 26.22
CA GLY A 128 16.16 -7.82 27.13
C GLY A 128 15.40 -6.50 26.93
N ILE A 129 14.27 -6.51 26.22
CA ILE A 129 13.50 -5.29 25.95
C ILE A 129 12.86 -4.73 27.23
N ASP A 130 12.30 -5.58 28.07
CA ASP A 130 11.56 -5.13 29.27
C ASP A 130 12.46 -4.37 30.25
N GLU A 131 13.74 -4.77 30.37
CA GLU A 131 14.71 -4.10 31.25
C GLU A 131 15.31 -2.82 30.64
N GLU A 132 15.30 -2.69 29.32
CA GLU A 132 15.99 -1.62 28.59
C GLU A 132 15.05 -0.54 28.03
N TRP A 133 13.75 -0.83 27.97
CA TRP A 133 12.75 0.00 27.28
C TRP A 133 12.75 1.46 27.76
N ASP A 134 12.68 1.69 29.07
CA ASP A 134 12.60 3.04 29.62
C ASP A 134 13.84 3.88 29.32
N ALA A 135 15.02 3.26 29.35
CA ALA A 135 16.28 3.93 29.01
C ALA A 135 16.36 4.23 27.51
N TYR A 136 15.92 3.29 26.67
CA TYR A 136 15.82 3.45 25.23
C TYR A 136 14.89 4.60 24.85
N VAL A 137 13.68 4.67 25.42
CA VAL A 137 12.72 5.75 25.15
C VAL A 137 13.36 7.10 25.49
N LYS A 138 13.93 7.26 26.69
CA LYS A 138 14.63 8.50 27.09
C LYS A 138 15.77 8.86 26.15
N GLN A 139 16.50 7.86 25.65
CA GLN A 139 17.54 8.09 24.66
C GLN A 139 16.94 8.67 23.36
N LEU A 140 15.86 8.10 22.83
CA LEU A 140 15.21 8.64 21.64
C LEU A 140 14.64 10.05 21.84
N GLU A 141 14.07 10.33 23.01
CA GLU A 141 13.60 11.66 23.37
C GLU A 141 14.74 12.69 23.36
N ASN A 142 15.91 12.34 23.92
CA ASN A 142 17.11 13.18 23.88
C ASN A 142 17.67 13.37 22.46
N LEU A 143 17.39 12.45 21.55
CA LEU A 143 17.72 12.54 20.12
C LEU A 143 16.69 13.34 19.30
N GLY A 144 15.68 13.93 19.96
CA GLY A 144 14.70 14.79 19.31
C GLY A 144 13.45 14.07 18.81
N LEU A 145 13.13 12.87 19.33
CA LEU A 145 11.90 12.16 18.96
C LEU A 145 10.64 13.02 19.17
N ASN A 146 10.52 13.63 20.35
CA ASN A 146 9.37 14.47 20.68
C ASN A 146 9.30 15.74 19.83
N ASP A 147 10.45 16.28 19.38
CA ASP A 147 10.49 17.42 18.48
C ASP A 147 10.01 17.02 17.09
N ASN A 148 10.44 15.87 16.58
CA ASN A 148 9.96 15.33 15.31
C ASN A 148 8.46 15.04 15.34
N VAL A 149 7.94 14.47 16.42
CA VAL A 149 6.49 14.24 16.60
C VAL A 149 5.72 15.55 16.53
N LYS A 150 6.17 16.61 17.24
CA LYS A 150 5.52 17.92 17.19
C LYS A 150 5.55 18.55 15.81
N LEU A 151 6.67 18.43 15.10
CA LEU A 151 6.79 18.94 13.72
C LEU A 151 5.84 18.19 12.78
N TRP A 152 5.80 16.87 12.85
CA TRP A 152 4.84 16.09 12.05
C TRP A 152 3.39 16.41 12.42
N GLN A 153 3.07 16.63 13.69
CA GLN A 153 1.74 17.06 14.10
C GLN A 153 1.36 18.41 13.51
N LYS A 154 2.26 19.41 13.53
CA LYS A 154 2.05 20.72 12.87
C LYS A 154 1.67 20.54 11.39
N TRP A 155 2.38 19.68 10.68
CA TRP A 155 2.13 19.45 9.25
C TRP A 155 0.87 18.63 9.00
N TYR A 156 0.57 17.66 9.86
CA TYR A 156 -0.72 16.97 9.86
C TYR A 156 -1.86 17.99 9.98
N ASP A 157 -1.91 18.77 11.07
CA ASP A 157 -2.97 19.76 11.35
C ASP A 157 -3.17 20.78 10.22
N THR A 158 -2.11 21.04 9.46
CA THR A 158 -2.14 21.95 8.31
C THR A 158 -2.89 21.36 7.12
N TYR A 159 -2.74 20.06 6.87
CA TYR A 159 -3.20 19.37 5.66
C TYR A 159 -4.39 18.42 5.87
N THR A 160 -4.71 18.00 7.10
CA THR A 160 -5.81 17.08 7.43
C THR A 160 -6.99 17.80 8.11
N LYS A 161 -7.56 18.78 7.40
CA LYS A 161 -8.74 19.54 7.86
C LYS A 161 -10.06 18.94 7.39
#